data_AF-A0A2E5YAE2-F1
#
_entry.id   AF-A0A2E5YAE2-F1
#
_cell.length_a   1.000
_cell.length_b   1.000
_cell.length_c   1.000
_cell.angle_alpha   90.00
_cell.angle_beta   90.00
_cell.angle_gamma   90.00
#
_symmetry.space_group_name_H-M   'P 1'
#
loop_
_entity.id
_entity.type
_entity.pdbx_description
1 polymer ?
#
loop_
_entity_poly.entity_id
_entity_poly.type
_entity_poly.pdbx_seq_one_letter_code
_entity_poly.pdbx_strand_id
1 'polypeptide(L)'
;MATYQPVDFKWRHFHGEVIMQCVRWYCRYGISYRDLEEMMAERGSVIDHTTLYRWVQHYAPKLKHRLDWYKQTYARRWHIDETYIRVKGQWKYLYRAIDEQGNTIDFYLSHRRNVIAAKRFLTKLINNNSSCDVRVINTDKNPTYHQAITQLKQEEKLASHVAHLQIKYRNNRLEADHGKLKRLIKPTGGFQSMKTAYATLKGFEVMRMFKKGQFNKWMYGTRTEISFINEQFGLYS
;
A
#
# COMPACT_ATOMS: atom_id res chain seq x y z
N MET A 1 19.37 -32.21 -10.26
CA MET A 1 17.90 -32.01 -10.22
C MET A 1 17.62 -30.57 -10.63
N ALA A 2 16.91 -30.33 -11.73
CA ALA A 2 16.54 -28.97 -12.12
C ALA A 2 15.64 -28.38 -11.03
N THR A 3 16.14 -27.36 -10.33
CA THR A 3 15.38 -26.66 -9.29
C THR A 3 14.19 -25.99 -9.97
N TYR A 4 12.97 -26.37 -9.57
CA TYR A 4 11.76 -25.72 -10.04
C TYR A 4 11.84 -24.22 -9.72
N GLN A 5 11.96 -23.38 -10.74
CA GLN A 5 11.96 -21.93 -10.60
C GLN A 5 10.61 -21.39 -11.06
N PRO A 6 9.84 -20.72 -10.18
CA PRO A 6 8.56 -20.16 -10.57
C PRO A 6 8.71 -19.16 -11.72
N VAL A 7 7.69 -19.08 -12.60
CA VAL A 7 7.72 -18.26 -13.83
C VAL A 7 8.10 -16.81 -13.56
N ASP A 8 7.70 -16.24 -12.42
CA ASP A 8 8.05 -14.87 -12.01
C ASP A 8 9.54 -14.59 -11.82
N PHE A 9 10.33 -15.63 -11.61
CA PHE A 9 11.77 -15.55 -11.40
C PHE A 9 12.56 -16.17 -12.55
N LYS A 10 11.89 -16.60 -13.63
CA LYS A 10 12.57 -17.08 -14.83
C LYS A 10 13.58 -16.02 -15.29
N TRP A 11 14.81 -16.46 -15.59
CA TRP A 11 15.94 -15.62 -15.99
C TRP A 11 16.49 -14.67 -14.91
N ARG A 12 16.10 -14.86 -13.63
CA ARG A 12 16.75 -14.16 -12.52
C ARG A 12 17.98 -14.95 -12.07
N HIS A 13 19.10 -14.25 -11.91
CA HIS A 13 20.34 -14.80 -11.37
C HIS A 13 20.22 -15.23 -9.90
N PHE A 14 19.31 -14.60 -9.15
CA PHE A 14 19.09 -14.89 -7.73
C PHE A 14 17.82 -15.73 -7.54
N HIS A 15 17.85 -16.60 -6.52
CA HIS A 15 16.68 -17.37 -6.10
C HIS A 15 15.52 -16.43 -5.69
N GLY A 16 14.30 -16.83 -6.03
CA GLY A 16 13.11 -16.02 -5.77
C GLY A 16 12.92 -15.68 -4.29
N GLU A 17 13.33 -16.56 -3.38
CA GLU A 17 13.28 -16.34 -1.94
C GLU A 17 14.16 -15.17 -1.49
N VAL A 18 15.37 -15.06 -2.05
CA VAL A 18 16.31 -13.94 -1.78
C VAL A 18 15.71 -12.65 -2.30
N ILE A 19 15.19 -12.67 -3.53
CA ILE A 19 14.53 -11.51 -4.16
C ILE A 19 13.37 -11.01 -3.29
N MET A 20 12.47 -11.93 -2.92
CA MET A 20 11.29 -11.58 -2.12
C MET A 20 11.68 -11.17 -0.69
N GLN A 21 12.75 -11.73 -0.11
CA GLN A 21 13.28 -11.27 1.17
C GLN A 21 13.74 -9.82 1.10
N CYS A 22 14.55 -9.46 0.10
CA CYS A 22 15.00 -8.08 -0.10
C CYS A 22 13.82 -7.11 -0.29
N VAL A 23 12.84 -7.47 -1.13
CA VAL A 23 11.64 -6.65 -1.37
C VAL A 23 10.85 -6.45 -0.08
N ARG A 24 10.64 -7.51 0.71
CA ARG A 24 9.94 -7.42 2.01
C ARG A 24 10.70 -6.54 3.01
N TRP A 25 12.01 -6.74 3.14
CA TRP A 25 12.84 -6.00 4.09
C TRP A 25 12.84 -4.50 3.79
N TYR A 26 13.08 -4.13 2.52
CA TYR A 26 12.98 -2.75 2.08
C TYR A 26 11.61 -2.16 2.41
N CYS A 27 10.53 -2.88 2.11
CA CYS A 27 9.17 -2.38 2.33
C CYS A 27 8.71 -2.37 3.80
N ARG A 28 9.32 -3.15 4.69
CA ARG A 28 8.88 -3.33 6.08
C ARG A 28 9.61 -2.42 7.08
N TYR A 29 10.91 -2.21 6.86
CA TYR A 29 11.79 -1.61 7.85
C TYR A 29 12.15 -0.15 7.57
N GLY A 30 11.94 0.34 6.34
CA GLY A 30 12.29 1.72 6.01
C GLY A 30 13.81 1.89 6.02
N ILE A 31 14.50 1.10 5.21
CA ILE A 31 15.95 1.15 5.03
C ILE A 31 16.26 1.71 3.64
N SER A 32 17.45 2.26 3.43
CA SER A 32 17.90 2.66 2.10
C SER A 32 18.24 1.42 1.27
N TYR A 33 18.35 1.57 -0.06
CA TYR A 33 18.80 0.45 -0.90
C TYR A 33 20.28 0.10 -0.67
N ARG A 34 21.09 1.07 -0.22
CA ARG A 34 22.50 0.84 0.12
C ARG A 34 22.62 0.07 1.43
N ASP A 35 21.82 0.44 2.43
CA ASP A 35 21.75 -0.30 3.69
C ASP A 35 21.36 -1.77 3.43
N LEU A 36 20.39 -2.00 2.53
CA LEU A 36 19.98 -3.36 2.17
C LEU A 36 21.06 -4.11 1.38
N GLU A 37 21.84 -3.43 0.53
CA GLU A 37 23.00 -4.01 -0.15
C GLU A 37 24.05 -4.47 0.88
N GLU A 38 24.40 -3.62 1.84
CA GLU A 38 25.33 -3.94 2.93
C GLU A 38 24.82 -5.13 3.77
N MET A 39 23.54 -5.12 4.18
CA MET A 39 22.92 -6.22 4.92
C MET A 39 22.95 -7.56 4.15
N MET A 40 22.86 -7.52 2.82
CA MET A 40 22.95 -8.74 2.00
C MET A 40 24.40 -9.19 1.83
N ALA A 41 25.35 -8.26 1.74
CA ALA A 41 26.78 -8.56 1.69
C ALA A 41 27.26 -9.24 2.99
N GLU A 42 26.80 -8.78 4.16
CA GLU A 42 27.06 -9.44 5.47
C GLU A 42 26.57 -10.90 5.49
N ARG A 43 25.55 -11.23 4.70
CA ARG A 43 25.00 -12.58 4.55
C ARG A 43 25.62 -13.37 3.39
N GLY A 44 26.72 -12.88 2.82
CA GLY A 44 27.45 -13.51 1.72
C GLY A 44 26.81 -13.34 0.34
N SER A 45 25.83 -12.45 0.19
CA SER A 45 25.16 -12.18 -1.09
C SER A 45 25.50 -10.79 -1.61
N VAL A 46 26.37 -10.72 -2.62
CA VAL A 46 26.74 -9.44 -3.26
C VAL A 46 25.64 -9.02 -4.24
N ILE A 47 24.84 -8.02 -3.87
CA ILE A 47 23.70 -7.53 -4.66
C ILE A 47 23.74 -6.00 -4.74
N ASP A 48 23.98 -5.47 -5.92
CA ASP A 48 24.00 -4.01 -6.14
C ASP A 48 22.63 -3.35 -5.84
N HIS A 49 22.66 -2.20 -5.17
CA HIS A 49 21.47 -1.42 -4.81
C HIS A 49 20.54 -1.09 -6.00
N THR A 50 21.05 -0.97 -7.23
CA THR A 50 20.20 -0.75 -8.40
C THR A 50 19.41 -2.00 -8.79
N THR A 51 19.96 -3.19 -8.52
CA THR A 51 19.25 -4.47 -8.68
C THR A 51 18.13 -4.59 -7.65
N LEU A 52 18.41 -4.27 -6.38
CA LEU A 52 17.40 -4.20 -5.32
C LEU A 52 16.27 -3.22 -5.67
N TYR A 53 16.63 -2.05 -6.18
CA TYR A 53 15.67 -1.07 -6.69
C TYR A 53 14.76 -1.66 -7.77
N ARG A 54 15.33 -2.29 -8.81
CA ARG A 54 14.57 -2.91 -9.90
C ARG A 54 13.63 -4.00 -9.38
N TRP A 55 14.06 -4.79 -8.40
CA TRP A 55 13.20 -5.80 -7.76
C TRP A 55 12.03 -5.17 -7.04
N VAL A 56 12.23 -4.14 -6.22
CA VAL A 56 11.12 -3.45 -5.55
C VAL A 56 10.16 -2.86 -6.56
N GLN A 57 10.65 -2.20 -7.61
CA GLN A 57 9.80 -1.63 -8.66
C GLN A 57 8.96 -2.69 -9.39
N HIS A 58 9.49 -3.91 -9.54
CA HIS A 58 8.82 -4.99 -10.25
C HIS A 58 7.88 -5.82 -9.35
N TYR A 59 8.35 -6.26 -8.19
CA TYR A 59 7.68 -7.24 -7.35
C TYR A 59 6.72 -6.61 -6.34
N ALA A 60 6.96 -5.39 -5.84
CA ALA A 60 6.02 -4.76 -4.91
C ALA A 60 4.62 -4.53 -5.51
N PRO A 61 4.47 -4.07 -6.78
CA PRO A 61 3.17 -3.99 -7.43
C PRO A 61 2.50 -5.34 -7.63
N LYS A 62 3.27 -6.37 -8.01
CA LYS A 62 2.76 -7.74 -8.20
C LYS A 62 2.25 -8.32 -6.89
N LEU A 63 3.03 -8.16 -5.81
CA LEU A 63 2.66 -8.61 -4.47
C LEU A 63 1.32 -7.98 -4.05
N LYS A 64 1.18 -6.66 -4.21
CA LYS A 64 -0.09 -5.98 -3.92
C LYS A 64 -1.24 -6.52 -4.78
N HIS A 65 -1.02 -6.75 -6.07
CA HIS A 65 -2.06 -7.27 -6.95
C HIS A 65 -2.54 -8.66 -6.52
N ARG A 66 -1.62 -9.56 -6.16
CA ARG A 66 -1.98 -10.91 -5.70
C ARG A 66 -2.71 -10.89 -4.36
N LEU A 67 -2.30 -9.98 -3.46
CA LEU A 67 -2.95 -9.81 -2.17
C LEU A 67 -4.30 -9.08 -2.22
N ASP A 68 -4.70 -8.51 -3.38
CA ASP A 68 -6.04 -7.92 -3.52
C ASP A 68 -7.15 -8.96 -3.32
N TRP A 69 -6.92 -10.21 -3.71
CA TRP A 69 -7.88 -11.31 -3.52
C TRP A 69 -8.16 -11.61 -2.04
N TYR A 70 -7.19 -11.33 -1.17
CA TYR A 70 -7.23 -11.64 0.25
C TYR A 70 -7.74 -10.47 1.09
N LYS A 71 -8.25 -9.42 0.46
CA LYS A 71 -8.91 -8.31 1.17
C LYS A 71 -10.11 -8.83 1.95
N GLN A 72 -10.27 -8.29 3.16
CA GLN A 72 -11.43 -8.58 4.00
C GLN A 72 -12.53 -7.55 3.74
N THR A 73 -13.75 -7.86 4.18
CA THR A 73 -14.81 -6.86 4.29
C THR A 73 -14.44 -5.88 5.39
N TYR A 74 -14.46 -4.59 5.07
CA TYR A 74 -14.12 -3.52 6.00
C TYR A 74 -15.36 -3.03 6.77
N ALA A 75 -15.14 -2.35 7.90
CA ALA A 75 -16.26 -1.76 8.62
C ALA A 75 -17.02 -0.71 7.80
N ARG A 76 -18.26 -0.46 8.23
CA ARG A 76 -19.21 0.46 7.57
C ARG A 76 -18.81 1.93 7.67
N ARG A 77 -17.78 2.26 8.46
CA ARG A 77 -17.26 3.63 8.63
C ARG A 77 -15.84 3.71 8.12
N TRP A 78 -15.62 4.61 7.16
CA TRP A 78 -14.33 4.85 6.54
C TRP A 78 -13.81 6.24 6.91
N HIS A 79 -12.51 6.32 7.18
CA HIS A 79 -11.78 7.56 7.41
C HIS A 79 -10.88 7.80 6.20
N ILE A 80 -10.98 8.97 5.61
CA ILE A 80 -10.27 9.33 4.39
C ILE A 80 -9.54 10.65 4.62
N ASP A 81 -8.26 10.67 4.29
CA ASP A 81 -7.43 11.87 4.41
C ASP A 81 -6.28 11.84 3.40
N GLU A 82 -5.64 12.98 3.22
CA GLU A 82 -4.47 13.14 2.37
C GLU A 82 -3.21 13.40 3.18
N THR A 83 -2.09 12.84 2.74
CA THR A 83 -0.77 13.23 3.23
C THR A 83 0.15 13.61 2.10
N TYR A 84 1.15 14.42 2.40
CA TYR A 84 2.13 14.85 1.42
C TYR A 84 3.33 13.90 1.37
N ILE A 85 3.84 13.64 0.16
CA ILE A 85 5.11 12.92 -0.07
C ILE A 85 5.95 13.67 -1.12
N ARG A 86 7.27 13.58 -1.03
CA ARG A 86 8.18 14.20 -2.01
C ARG A 86 8.40 13.28 -3.21
N VAL A 87 8.14 13.80 -4.41
CA VAL A 87 8.45 13.15 -5.69
C VAL A 87 9.11 14.18 -6.60
N LYS A 88 10.34 13.90 -7.06
CA LYS A 88 11.17 14.76 -7.91
C LYS A 88 11.28 16.19 -7.34
N GLY A 89 11.58 16.29 -6.04
CA GLY A 89 11.69 17.55 -5.31
C GLY A 89 10.37 18.27 -5.02
N GLN A 90 9.23 17.81 -5.56
CA GLN A 90 7.92 18.45 -5.39
C GLN A 90 7.02 17.67 -4.43
N TRP A 91 6.22 18.38 -3.64
CA TRP A 91 5.18 17.75 -2.83
C TRP A 91 4.04 17.22 -3.72
N LYS A 92 3.64 15.97 -3.46
CA LYS A 92 2.53 15.26 -4.10
C LYS A 92 1.58 14.75 -3.02
N TYR A 93 0.34 14.44 -3.39
CA TYR A 93 -0.72 14.11 -2.45
C TYR A 93 -1.04 12.62 -2.50
N LEU A 94 -0.83 11.95 -1.38
CA LEU A 94 -1.19 10.55 -1.16
C LEU A 94 -2.49 10.51 -0.36
N TYR A 95 -3.58 10.22 -1.07
CA TYR A 95 -4.90 9.94 -0.52
C TYR A 95 -4.90 8.55 0.09
N ARG A 96 -5.47 8.40 1.28
CA ARG A 96 -5.50 7.13 2.02
C ARG A 96 -6.84 6.96 2.70
N ALA A 97 -7.29 5.71 2.76
CA ALA A 97 -8.51 5.32 3.42
C ALA A 97 -8.22 4.19 4.43
N ILE A 98 -8.72 4.35 5.65
CA ILE A 98 -8.71 3.32 6.68
C ILE A 98 -10.14 3.10 7.21
N ASP A 99 -10.41 1.91 7.74
CA ASP A 99 -11.67 1.66 8.46
C ASP A 99 -11.57 2.09 9.94
N GLU A 100 -12.67 1.93 10.66
CA GLU A 100 -12.75 2.26 12.09
C GLU A 100 -11.77 1.44 12.95
N GLN A 101 -11.44 0.22 12.56
CA GLN A 101 -10.47 -0.65 13.23
C GLN A 101 -9.02 -0.28 12.89
N GLY A 102 -8.79 0.65 11.96
CA GLY A 102 -7.47 1.09 11.53
C GLY A 102 -6.87 0.24 10.40
N ASN A 103 -7.64 -0.67 9.78
CA ASN A 103 -7.22 -1.42 8.61
C ASN A 103 -7.12 -0.48 7.41
N THR A 104 -6.03 -0.60 6.64
CA THR A 104 -5.90 0.11 5.37
C THR A 104 -6.88 -0.51 4.37
N ILE A 105 -7.74 0.33 3.78
CA ILE A 105 -8.68 -0.05 2.73
C ILE A 105 -8.01 0.13 1.37
N ASP A 106 -7.59 1.36 1.08
CA ASP A 106 -6.92 1.69 -0.18
C ASP A 106 -6.17 3.02 -0.13
N PHE A 107 -5.37 3.30 -1.16
CA PHE A 107 -4.64 4.55 -1.33
C PHE A 107 -4.60 5.00 -2.79
N TYR A 108 -4.27 6.27 -3.02
CA TYR A 108 -4.12 6.86 -4.35
C TYR A 108 -3.14 8.05 -4.33
N LEU A 109 -2.23 8.09 -5.29
CA LEU A 109 -1.23 9.15 -5.40
C LEU A 109 -1.61 10.09 -6.53
N SER A 110 -1.65 11.38 -6.22
CA SER A 110 -2.04 12.44 -7.15
C SER A 110 -0.99 13.54 -7.21
N HIS A 111 -0.90 14.18 -8.36
CA HIS A 111 -0.11 15.40 -8.54
C HIS A 111 -0.71 16.61 -7.85
N ARG A 112 -2.04 16.66 -7.72
CA ARG A 112 -2.80 17.82 -7.26
C ARG A 112 -3.80 17.41 -6.18
N ARG A 113 -4.05 18.34 -5.24
CA ARG A 113 -5.12 18.24 -4.26
C ARG A 113 -6.33 18.99 -4.79
N ASN A 114 -7.20 18.29 -5.51
CA ASN A 114 -8.40 18.87 -6.10
C ASN A 114 -9.56 17.88 -6.10
N VAL A 115 -10.75 18.39 -6.44
CA VAL A 115 -12.01 17.62 -6.49
C VAL A 115 -11.90 16.43 -7.41
N ILE A 116 -11.23 16.58 -8.56
CA ILE A 116 -11.04 15.50 -9.54
C ILE A 116 -10.24 14.34 -8.92
N ALA A 117 -9.15 14.65 -8.21
CA ALA A 117 -8.33 13.65 -7.53
C ALA A 117 -9.08 12.97 -6.37
N ALA A 118 -9.80 13.76 -5.55
CA ALA A 118 -10.63 13.24 -4.48
C ALA A 118 -11.73 12.31 -5.00
N LYS A 119 -12.44 12.71 -6.06
CA LYS A 119 -13.47 11.91 -6.72
C LYS A 119 -12.89 10.63 -7.32
N ARG A 120 -11.76 10.71 -8.04
CA ARG A 120 -11.06 9.52 -8.56
C ARG A 120 -10.70 8.54 -7.46
N PHE A 121 -10.19 9.03 -6.33
CA PHE A 121 -9.87 8.17 -5.20
C PHE A 121 -11.12 7.53 -4.60
N LEU A 122 -12.17 8.30 -4.36
CA LEU A 122 -13.44 7.80 -3.84
C LEU A 122 -14.09 6.76 -4.77
N THR A 123 -14.14 7.02 -6.08
CA THR A 123 -14.64 6.05 -7.07
C THR A 123 -13.83 4.76 -7.04
N LYS A 124 -12.49 4.85 -7.02
CA LYS A 124 -11.61 3.68 -6.88
C LYS A 124 -11.90 2.92 -5.58
N LEU A 125 -12.06 3.64 -4.48
CA LEU A 125 -12.33 3.07 -3.16
C LEU A 125 -13.66 2.31 -3.14
N ILE A 126 -14.73 2.90 -3.68
CA ILE A 126 -16.06 2.29 -3.73
C ILE A 126 -16.06 1.07 -4.66
N ASN A 127 -15.54 1.22 -5.88
CA ASN A 127 -15.53 0.13 -6.86
C ASN A 127 -14.71 -1.08 -6.40
N ASN A 128 -13.56 -0.84 -5.75
CA ASN A 128 -12.71 -1.92 -5.25
C ASN A 128 -13.27 -2.62 -4.01
N ASN A 129 -14.31 -2.06 -3.38
CA ASN A 129 -14.88 -2.54 -2.13
C ASN A 129 -16.41 -2.56 -2.20
N SER A 130 -16.97 -2.94 -3.37
CA SER A 130 -18.41 -2.94 -3.63
C SER A 130 -19.22 -3.86 -2.72
N SER A 131 -18.57 -4.88 -2.13
CA SER A 131 -19.17 -5.76 -1.13
C SER A 131 -19.32 -5.12 0.26
N CYS A 132 -18.70 -3.96 0.50
CA CYS A 132 -18.79 -3.26 1.80
C CYS A 132 -20.00 -2.33 1.84
N ASP A 133 -20.86 -2.52 2.84
CA ASP A 133 -21.98 -1.62 3.12
C ASP A 133 -21.51 -0.35 3.87
N VAL A 134 -20.86 0.57 3.15
CA VAL A 134 -20.40 1.84 3.70
C VAL A 134 -21.58 2.71 4.11
N ARG A 135 -21.60 3.16 5.37
CA ARG A 135 -22.63 4.04 5.94
C ARG A 135 -22.11 5.42 6.28
N VAL A 136 -20.81 5.54 6.58
CA VAL A 136 -20.21 6.81 7.00
C VAL A 136 -18.85 6.98 6.34
N ILE A 137 -18.64 8.11 5.68
CA ILE A 137 -17.34 8.58 5.22
C ILE A 137 -16.95 9.79 6.07
N ASN A 138 -15.86 9.68 6.81
CA ASN A 138 -15.29 10.79 7.58
C ASN A 138 -14.07 11.33 6.83
N THR A 139 -14.05 12.65 6.58
CA THR A 139 -12.90 13.33 5.96
C THR A 139 -12.46 14.52 6.80
N ASP A 140 -11.31 15.11 6.46
CA ASP A 140 -10.99 16.45 6.95
C ASP A 140 -11.98 17.50 6.41
N LYS A 141 -11.93 18.72 6.95
CA LYS A 141 -12.73 19.89 6.55
C LYS A 141 -12.40 20.43 5.14
N ASN A 142 -11.64 19.68 4.34
CA ASN A 142 -11.31 20.05 2.98
C ASN A 142 -12.57 20.04 2.08
N PRO A 143 -12.96 21.18 1.47
CA PRO A 143 -14.16 21.28 0.64
C PRO A 143 -14.12 20.37 -0.60
N THR A 144 -12.94 19.93 -1.05
CA THR A 144 -12.84 19.05 -2.22
C THR A 144 -13.55 17.71 -2.02
N TYR A 145 -13.55 17.18 -0.80
CA TYR A 145 -14.24 15.93 -0.48
C TYR A 145 -15.75 16.10 -0.49
N HIS A 146 -16.25 17.20 0.08
CA HIS A 146 -17.68 17.48 0.07
C HIS A 146 -18.22 17.54 -1.37
N GLN A 147 -17.56 18.31 -2.24
CA GLN A 147 -17.95 18.39 -3.64
C GLN A 147 -17.84 17.05 -4.38
N ALA A 148 -16.77 16.28 -4.13
CA ALA A 148 -16.61 14.97 -4.75
C ALA A 148 -17.69 13.96 -4.30
N ILE A 149 -18.05 13.95 -3.02
CA ILE A 149 -19.09 13.07 -2.47
C ILE A 149 -20.47 13.45 -3.03
N THR A 150 -20.80 14.75 -3.08
CA THR A 150 -22.06 15.23 -3.67
C THR A 150 -22.18 14.80 -5.14
N GLN A 151 -21.12 14.97 -5.94
CA GLN A 151 -21.13 14.50 -7.33
C GLN A 151 -21.30 12.98 -7.44
N LEU A 152 -20.67 12.19 -6.57
CA LEU A 152 -20.81 10.73 -6.60
C LEU A 152 -22.22 10.27 -6.22
N LYS A 153 -22.90 10.99 -5.33
CA LYS A 153 -24.32 10.74 -5.01
C LYS A 153 -25.23 11.09 -6.18
N GLN A 154 -24.98 12.22 -6.87
CA GLN A 154 -25.73 12.63 -8.07
C GLN A 154 -25.54 11.65 -9.23
N GLU A 155 -24.36 11.04 -9.35
CA GLU A 155 -24.05 10.02 -10.36
C GLU A 155 -24.50 8.60 -9.96
N GLU A 156 -25.20 8.44 -8.83
CA GLU A 156 -25.64 7.15 -8.27
C GLU A 156 -24.49 6.15 -7.98
N LYS A 157 -23.24 6.63 -7.96
CA LYS A 157 -22.05 5.83 -7.64
C LYS A 157 -21.82 5.69 -6.14
N LEU A 158 -22.46 6.53 -5.34
CA LEU A 158 -22.47 6.44 -3.88
C LEU A 158 -23.91 6.54 -3.40
N ALA A 159 -24.33 5.62 -2.53
CA ALA A 159 -25.69 5.62 -2.04
C ALA A 159 -26.04 6.94 -1.31
N SER A 160 -27.25 7.44 -1.56
CA SER A 160 -27.73 8.72 -1.01
C SER A 160 -27.67 8.77 0.53
N HIS A 161 -27.92 7.63 1.17
CA HIS A 161 -27.93 7.47 2.63
C HIS A 161 -26.54 7.48 3.29
N VAL A 162 -25.42 7.44 2.54
CA VAL A 162 -24.08 7.48 3.13
C VAL A 162 -23.84 8.85 3.76
N ALA A 163 -23.61 8.88 5.07
CA ALA A 163 -23.34 10.12 5.77
C ALA A 163 -21.89 10.59 5.50
N HIS A 164 -21.71 11.88 5.24
CA HIS A 164 -20.40 12.52 5.18
C HIS A 164 -20.18 13.34 6.47
N LEU A 165 -19.14 12.99 7.23
CA LEU A 165 -18.78 13.68 8.47
C LEU A 165 -17.42 14.36 8.31
N GLN A 166 -17.22 15.46 9.03
CA GLN A 166 -15.97 16.24 9.07
C GLN A 166 -15.46 16.40 10.50
N ILE A 167 -15.22 15.27 11.18
CA ILE A 167 -14.90 15.26 12.61
C ILE A 167 -13.38 15.11 12.82
N LYS A 168 -12.73 16.19 13.24
CA LYS A 168 -11.26 16.29 13.39
C LYS A 168 -10.65 15.25 14.33
N TYR A 169 -11.19 15.07 15.54
CA TYR A 169 -10.60 14.15 16.54
C TYR A 169 -10.67 12.67 16.11
N ARG A 170 -11.51 12.34 15.13
CA ARG A 170 -11.63 10.98 14.57
C ARG A 170 -10.57 10.68 13.51
N ASN A 171 -9.76 11.66 13.11
CA ASN A 171 -8.66 11.45 12.16
C ASN A 171 -7.34 11.07 12.84
N ASN A 172 -7.24 11.14 14.18
CA ASN A 172 -6.02 10.80 14.92
C ASN A 172 -5.44 9.41 14.55
N ARG A 173 -6.30 8.41 14.31
CA ARG A 173 -5.87 7.07 13.86
C ARG A 173 -5.19 7.13 12.49
N LEU A 174 -5.77 7.90 11.56
CA LEU A 174 -5.25 8.06 10.21
C LEU A 174 -3.96 8.91 10.21
N GLU A 175 -3.89 9.95 11.04
CA GLU A 175 -2.67 10.74 11.25
C GLU A 175 -1.52 9.90 11.85
N ALA A 176 -1.79 9.08 12.86
CA ALA A 176 -0.81 8.12 13.38
C ALA A 176 -0.37 7.12 12.30
N ASP A 177 -1.31 6.68 11.47
CA ASP A 177 -1.05 5.80 10.33
C ASP A 177 -0.14 6.46 9.29
N HIS A 178 -0.36 7.76 9.00
CA HIS A 178 0.51 8.61 8.18
C HIS A 178 1.92 8.68 8.74
N GLY A 179 2.07 8.91 10.04
CA GLY A 179 3.38 8.97 10.70
C GLY A 179 4.18 7.69 10.48
N LYS A 180 3.54 6.52 10.66
CA LYS A 180 4.17 5.21 10.42
C LYS A 180 4.60 5.03 8.95
N LEU A 181 3.80 5.48 7.99
CA LEU A 181 4.17 5.42 6.57
C LEU A 181 5.32 6.39 6.24
N LYS A 182 5.28 7.62 6.77
CA LYS A 182 6.34 8.62 6.57
C LYS A 182 7.69 8.14 7.11
N ARG A 183 7.70 7.36 8.20
CA ARG A 183 8.93 6.71 8.70
C ARG A 183 9.55 5.73 7.69
N LEU A 184 8.73 5.01 6.90
CA LEU A 184 9.24 4.15 5.83
C LEU A 184 9.73 4.94 4.62
N ILE A 185 9.11 6.08 4.32
CA ILE A 185 9.46 6.91 3.17
C ILE A 185 10.71 7.74 3.44
N LYS A 186 10.92 8.24 4.67
CA LYS A 186 12.03 9.15 4.99
C LYS A 186 13.41 8.62 4.53
N PRO A 187 13.77 7.35 4.76
CA PRO A 187 15.08 6.80 4.38
C PRO A 187 15.26 6.59 2.87
N THR A 188 14.16 6.64 2.09
CA THR A 188 14.22 6.54 0.62
C THR A 188 14.78 7.78 -0.06
N GLY A 189 14.96 8.90 0.67
CA GLY A 189 15.45 10.16 0.10
C GLY A 189 14.47 10.87 -0.85
N GLY A 190 13.24 10.35 -0.99
CA GLY A 190 12.24 10.83 -1.93
C GLY A 190 12.27 10.08 -3.26
N PHE A 191 11.15 10.11 -3.99
CA PHE A 191 11.01 9.34 -5.23
C PHE A 191 11.39 10.17 -6.45
N GLN A 192 12.01 9.57 -7.47
CA GLN A 192 12.38 10.28 -8.70
C GLN A 192 11.22 10.46 -9.70
N SER A 193 10.20 9.59 -9.65
CA SER A 193 9.02 9.68 -10.51
C SER A 193 7.75 9.21 -9.79
N MET A 194 6.59 9.62 -10.32
CA MET A 194 5.29 9.17 -9.81
C MET A 194 5.10 7.67 -9.99
N LYS A 195 5.54 7.11 -11.12
CA LYS A 195 5.46 5.67 -11.40
C LYS A 195 6.21 4.87 -10.33
N THR A 196 7.42 5.32 -10.00
CA THR A 196 8.28 4.62 -9.06
C THR A 196 7.83 4.81 -7.62
N ALA A 197 7.34 6.01 -7.29
CA ALA A 197 6.67 6.27 -6.02
C ALA A 197 5.48 5.33 -5.82
N TYR A 198 4.61 5.21 -6.82
CA TYR A 198 3.42 4.37 -6.76
C TYR A 198 3.77 2.90 -6.56
N ALA A 199 4.78 2.41 -7.27
CA ALA A 199 5.22 1.02 -7.16
C ALA A 199 5.76 0.70 -5.76
N THR A 200 6.61 1.58 -5.20
CA THR A 200 7.14 1.40 -3.85
C THR A 200 6.06 1.54 -2.77
N LEU A 201 5.15 2.51 -2.91
CA LEU A 201 4.03 2.70 -1.97
C LEU A 201 3.13 1.47 -1.88
N LYS A 202 2.91 0.74 -2.99
CA LYS A 202 2.19 -0.55 -2.96
C LYS A 202 2.85 -1.53 -2.00
N GLY A 203 4.18 -1.66 -2.06
CA GLY A 203 4.93 -2.53 -1.15
C GLY A 203 4.86 -2.06 0.30
N PHE A 204 5.03 -0.75 0.54
CA PHE A 204 4.94 -0.17 1.88
C PHE A 204 3.58 -0.41 2.51
N GLU A 205 2.49 -0.14 1.79
CA GLU A 205 1.13 -0.36 2.30
C GLU A 205 0.84 -1.84 2.55
N VAL A 206 1.27 -2.74 1.66
CA VAL A 206 1.14 -4.19 1.88
C VAL A 206 1.86 -4.63 3.15
N MET A 207 3.12 -4.24 3.34
CA MET A 207 3.86 -4.64 4.55
C MET A 207 3.27 -4.00 5.82
N ARG A 208 2.63 -2.83 5.69
CA ARG A 208 1.85 -2.24 6.80
C ARG A 208 0.56 -3.00 7.07
N MET A 209 -0.15 -3.47 6.05
CA MET A 209 -1.33 -4.34 6.21
C MET A 209 -0.96 -5.64 6.95
N PHE A 210 0.19 -6.24 6.64
CA PHE A 210 0.74 -7.35 7.43
C PHE A 210 1.00 -6.96 8.88
N LYS A 211 1.71 -5.86 9.15
CA LYS A 211 1.93 -5.35 10.52
C LYS A 211 0.65 -5.04 11.30
N LYS A 212 -0.46 -4.76 10.61
CA LYS A 212 -1.78 -4.55 11.21
C LYS A 212 -2.58 -5.84 11.43
N GLY A 213 -2.07 -6.98 10.96
CA GLY A 213 -2.77 -8.27 11.05
C GLY A 213 -3.90 -8.45 10.04
N GLN A 214 -3.96 -7.63 8.98
CA GLN A 214 -5.05 -7.68 7.99
C GLN A 214 -5.10 -8.97 7.17
N PHE A 215 -4.05 -9.79 7.21
CA PHE A 215 -4.01 -11.07 6.53
C PHE A 215 -4.06 -12.26 7.49
N ASN A 216 -4.19 -12.04 8.81
CA ASN A 216 -4.13 -13.10 9.82
C ASN A 216 -5.17 -14.21 9.60
N LYS A 217 -6.37 -13.85 9.11
CA LYS A 217 -7.42 -14.82 8.77
C LYS A 217 -6.96 -15.86 7.73
N TRP A 218 -6.01 -15.50 6.87
CA TRP A 218 -5.48 -16.35 5.80
C TRP A 218 -4.22 -17.13 6.19
N MET A 219 -3.63 -16.78 7.35
CA MET A 219 -2.42 -17.37 7.91
C MET A 219 -2.79 -18.24 9.12
N TYR A 220 -3.47 -19.37 8.86
CA TYR A 220 -3.83 -20.35 9.90
C TYR A 220 -2.79 -21.48 10.00
N GLY A 221 -2.79 -22.19 11.14
CA GLY A 221 -1.85 -23.28 11.39
C GLY A 221 -0.42 -22.77 11.54
N THR A 222 0.52 -23.39 10.81
CA THR A 222 1.95 -23.07 10.85
C THR A 222 2.36 -21.97 9.86
N ARG A 223 1.41 -21.38 9.11
CA ARG A 223 1.71 -20.34 8.13
C ARG A 223 2.23 -19.08 8.79
N THR A 224 3.36 -18.59 8.29
CA THR A 224 3.96 -17.31 8.68
C THR A 224 3.67 -16.24 7.61
N GLU A 225 3.91 -14.96 7.92
CA GLU A 225 3.86 -13.89 6.91
C GLU A 225 4.77 -14.21 5.71
N ILE A 226 5.93 -14.82 5.97
CA ILE A 226 6.91 -15.14 4.93
C ILE A 226 6.40 -16.27 4.04
N SER A 227 5.92 -17.37 4.63
CA SER A 227 5.41 -18.50 3.84
C SER A 227 4.19 -18.07 3.03
N PHE A 228 3.27 -17.30 3.62
CA PHE A 228 2.09 -16.80 2.92
C PHE A 228 2.44 -15.88 1.75
N ILE A 229 3.43 -14.99 1.91
CA ILE A 229 3.92 -14.14 0.80
C ILE A 229 4.61 -14.98 -0.27
N ASN A 230 5.43 -15.96 0.11
CA ASN A 230 6.17 -16.82 -0.80
C ASN A 230 5.22 -17.70 -1.65
N GLU A 231 4.15 -18.23 -1.04
CA GLU A 231 3.08 -18.97 -1.73
C GLU A 231 2.47 -18.14 -2.88
N GLN A 232 2.33 -16.80 -2.70
CA GLN A 232 1.83 -15.92 -3.76
C GLN A 232 2.73 -15.88 -4.99
N PHE A 233 3.98 -16.32 -4.88
CA PHE A 233 4.96 -16.37 -5.96
C PHE A 233 5.35 -17.81 -6.34
N GLY A 234 4.61 -18.82 -5.87
CA GLY A 234 4.93 -20.23 -6.11
C GLY A 234 6.24 -20.68 -5.47
N LEU A 235 6.73 -19.92 -4.49
CA LEU A 235 7.89 -20.28 -3.69
C LEU A 235 7.38 -21.12 -2.52
N TYR A 236 7.48 -22.43 -2.64
CA TYR A 236 7.12 -23.35 -1.57
C TYR A 236 8.41 -23.77 -0.88
N SER A 237 8.51 -23.37 0.39
CA SER A 237 9.53 -23.83 1.34
C SER A 237 8.99 -24.99 2.15
#